data_AF-A0A970EUC9-F1
#
_entry.id   AF-A0A970EUC9-F1
#
_cell.length_a   1.000
_cell.length_b   1.000
_cell.length_c   1.000
_cell.angle_alpha   90.00
_cell.angle_beta   90.00
_cell.angle_gamma   90.00
#
_symmetry.space_group_name_H-M   'P 1'
#
loop_
_entity.id
_entity.type
_entity.pdbx_description
1 polymer ?
#
loop_
_entity_poly.entity_id
_entity_poly.type
_entity_poly.pdbx_seq_one_letter_code
_entity_poly.pdbx_strand_id
1 'polypeptide(L)'
;MIYDILVVLLAAAGVVFLIKLAFGLLLMPVRGKGCRVFVAVSIESEAPDLERILRGAKWLAQEGGVDLLLVDKGMDGRTGELARRFARDNKCTIYTMDDIIRDPAAIM
;
A
#
# COMPACT_ATOMS: atom_id res chain seq x y z
N MET A 1 -25.77 29.54 14.78
CA MET A 1 -24.31 29.66 14.65
C MET A 1 -23.56 28.42 15.11
N ILE A 2 -23.54 28.04 16.40
CA ILE A 2 -22.80 26.82 16.83
C ILE A 2 -23.38 25.54 16.20
N TYR A 3 -24.71 25.42 16.13
CA TYR A 3 -25.37 24.28 15.50
C TYR A 3 -25.12 24.22 13.99
N ASP A 4 -25.11 25.36 13.29
CA ASP A 4 -24.76 25.42 11.87
C ASP A 4 -23.34 24.93 11.62
N ILE A 5 -22.38 25.35 12.45
CA ILE A 5 -20.99 24.88 12.36
C ILE A 5 -20.91 23.38 12.61
N LEU A 6 -21.62 22.88 13.62
CA LEU A 6 -21.64 21.45 13.96
C LEU A 6 -22.24 20.61 12.83
N VAL A 7 -23.34 21.07 12.22
CA VAL A 7 -24.00 20.42 11.09
C VAL A 7 -23.10 20.41 9.86
N VAL A 8 -22.45 21.53 9.53
CA VAL A 8 -21.52 21.61 8.39
C VAL A 8 -20.32 20.70 8.60
N LEU A 9 -19.76 20.67 9.82
CA LEU A 9 -18.60 19.84 10.14
C LEU A 9 -18.96 18.34 10.08
N LEU A 10 -20.13 17.96 10.59
CA LEU A 10 -20.62 16.59 10.51
C LEU A 10 -20.92 16.16 9.07
N ALA A 11 -21.52 17.05 8.27
CA ALA A 11 -21.77 16.81 6.85
C ALA A 11 -20.45 16.63 6.07
N ALA A 12 -19.46 17.50 6.30
CA ALA A 12 -18.15 17.39 5.67
C ALA A 12 -17.43 16.08 6.07
N ALA A 13 -17.46 15.72 7.36
CA ALA A 13 -16.89 14.47 7.84
C ALA A 13 -17.58 13.24 7.20
N GLY A 14 -18.91 13.26 7.10
CA GLY A 14 -19.69 12.21 6.44
C GLY A 14 -19.36 12.07 4.96
N VAL A 15 -19.21 13.18 4.23
CA VAL A 15 -18.82 13.16 2.82
C VAL A 15 -17.41 12.59 2.64
N VAL A 16 -16.44 13.03 3.46
CA VAL A 16 -15.07 12.48 3.41
C VAL A 16 -15.06 10.99 3.70
N PHE A 17 -15.86 10.53 4.67
CA PHE A 17 -16.01 9.11 4.98
C PHE A 17 -16.63 8.33 3.81
N LEU A 18 -17.68 8.86 3.17
CA LEU A 18 -18.30 8.25 2.00
C LEU A 18 -17.34 8.14 0.82
N ILE A 19 -16.55 9.18 0.55
CA ILE A 19 -15.54 9.16 -0.50
C ILE A 19 -14.51 8.07 -0.19
N LYS A 20 -13.98 8.01 1.04
CA LYS A 20 -13.04 6.94 1.45
C LYS A 20 -13.64 5.55 1.25
N LEU A 21 -14.89 5.35 1.67
CA LEU A 21 -15.57 4.06 1.56
C LEU A 21 -15.81 3.68 0.09
N ALA A 22 -16.23 4.62 -0.74
CA ALA A 22 -16.40 4.40 -2.17
C ALA A 22 -15.08 4.04 -2.86
N PHE A 23 -14.00 4.77 -2.58
CA PHE A 23 -12.67 4.46 -3.11
C PHE A 23 -12.16 3.10 -2.62
N GLY A 24 -12.33 2.77 -1.33
CA GLY A 24 -11.98 1.47 -0.78
C GLY A 24 -12.74 0.34 -1.49
N LEU A 25 -14.06 0.48 -1.65
CA LEU A 25 -14.89 -0.51 -2.33
C LEU A 25 -14.55 -0.66 -3.83
N LEU A 26 -14.24 0.45 -4.51
CA LEU A 26 -13.90 0.45 -5.94
C LEU A 26 -12.52 -0.16 -6.21
N LEU A 27 -11.60 0.00 -5.27
CA LEU A 27 -10.22 -0.51 -5.36
C LEU A 27 -10.07 -1.89 -4.73
N MET A 28 -11.08 -2.40 -4.02
CA MET A 28 -11.10 -3.79 -3.59
C MET A 28 -11.11 -4.69 -4.82
N PRO A 29 -10.04 -5.46 -5.06
CA PRO A 29 -10.05 -6.39 -6.17
C PRO A 29 -11.12 -7.45 -5.94
N VAL A 30 -11.76 -7.90 -7.02
CA VAL A 30 -12.80 -8.92 -6.97
C VAL A 30 -12.18 -10.20 -6.37
N ARG A 31 -12.52 -10.49 -5.11
CA ARG A 31 -12.00 -11.66 -4.40
C ARG A 31 -12.65 -12.93 -4.93
N GLY A 32 -11.99 -13.58 -5.89
CA GLY A 32 -12.28 -14.97 -6.25
C GLY A 32 -11.86 -15.91 -5.11
N LYS A 33 -12.65 -16.94 -4.81
CA LYS A 33 -12.27 -17.98 -3.83
C LYS A 33 -10.93 -18.59 -4.26
N GLY A 34 -9.90 -18.44 -3.42
CA GLY A 34 -8.55 -18.97 -3.65
C GLY A 34 -7.56 -18.00 -4.30
N CYS A 35 -7.96 -16.76 -4.64
CA CYS A 35 -7.05 -15.76 -5.21
C CYS A 35 -6.74 -14.66 -4.18
N ARG A 36 -5.46 -14.48 -3.85
CA ARG A 36 -4.94 -13.36 -3.06
C ARG A 36 -4.25 -12.38 -4.00
N VAL A 37 -4.58 -11.09 -3.90
CA VAL A 37 -4.05 -10.05 -4.78
C VAL A 37 -2.97 -9.29 -4.04
N PHE A 38 -1.80 -9.21 -4.68
CA PHE A 38 -0.62 -8.54 -4.16
C PHE A 38 -0.28 -7.33 -5.01
N VAL A 39 0.15 -6.25 -4.37
CA VAL A 39 0.80 -5.12 -5.02
C VAL A 39 2.29 -5.31 -4.86
N ALA A 40 2.98 -5.61 -5.96
CA ALA A 40 4.43 -5.71 -5.99
C ALA A 40 5.04 -4.37 -6.42
N VAL A 41 5.91 -3.80 -5.60
CA VAL A 41 6.69 -2.60 -5.93
C VAL A 41 8.13 -3.03 -6.21
N SER A 42 8.50 -3.05 -7.49
CA SER A 42 9.88 -3.28 -7.92
C SER A 42 10.68 -1.99 -7.82
N ILE A 43 11.83 -2.05 -7.16
CA ILE A 43 12.65 -0.89 -6.87
C ILE A 43 14.03 -1.10 -7.49
N GLU A 44 14.37 -0.25 -8.46
CA GLU A 44 15.64 -0.25 -9.18
C GLU A 44 16.46 0.99 -8.76
N SER A 45 17.74 0.77 -8.45
CA SER A 45 18.75 1.77 -8.03
C SER A 45 18.20 2.94 -7.21
N GLU A 46 18.17 4.14 -7.80
CA GLU A 46 17.80 5.39 -7.17
C GLU A 46 16.37 5.75 -7.55
N ALA A 47 15.44 5.54 -6.62
CA ALA A 47 14.03 5.82 -6.82
C ALA A 47 13.62 7.05 -5.98
N PRO A 48 13.77 8.28 -6.49
CA PRO A 48 13.46 9.50 -5.73
C PRO A 48 11.98 9.60 -5.34
N ASP A 49 11.10 8.99 -6.13
CA ASP A 49 9.65 8.94 -5.89
C ASP A 49 9.21 7.74 -5.02
N LEU A 50 10.16 6.94 -4.53
CA LEU A 50 9.84 5.72 -3.81
C LEU A 50 8.94 5.98 -2.60
N GLU A 51 9.19 7.04 -1.84
CA GLU A 51 8.39 7.38 -0.67
C GLU A 51 6.91 7.67 -1.03
N ARG A 52 6.67 8.33 -2.18
CA ARG A 52 5.31 8.59 -2.67
C ARG A 52 4.62 7.30 -3.08
N ILE A 53 5.33 6.41 -3.77
CA ILE A 53 4.82 5.10 -4.19
C ILE A 53 4.51 4.24 -2.97
N LEU A 54 5.43 4.18 -2.00
CA LEU A 54 5.24 3.43 -0.75
C LEU A 54 4.05 3.95 0.07
N ARG A 55 3.83 5.26 0.11
CA ARG A 55 2.62 5.84 0.74
C ARG A 55 1.35 5.40 0.04
N GLY A 56 1.32 5.42 -1.30
CA GLY A 56 0.19 4.93 -2.08
C GLY A 56 -0.06 3.44 -1.87
N ALA A 57 1.02 2.64 -1.92
CA ALA A 57 0.96 1.20 -1.74
C ALA A 57 0.53 0.81 -0.31
N LYS A 58 0.97 1.56 0.71
CA LYS A 58 0.48 1.41 2.09
C LYS A 58 -1.03 1.65 2.18
N TRP A 59 -1.51 2.73 1.57
CA TRP A 59 -2.92 3.05 1.60
C TRP A 59 -3.76 1.96 0.91
N LEU A 60 -3.28 1.46 -0.24
CA LEU A 60 -3.87 0.30 -0.93
C LEU A 60 -3.88 -0.94 -0.03
N ALA A 61 -2.80 -1.21 0.71
CA ALA A 61 -2.76 -2.36 1.60
C ALA A 61 -3.71 -2.26 2.79
N GLN A 62 -3.88 -1.05 3.34
CA GLN A 62 -4.76 -0.82 4.49
C GLN A 62 -6.24 -0.75 4.12
N GLU A 63 -6.57 -0.09 3.01
CA GLU A 63 -7.96 0.24 2.64
C GLU A 63 -8.48 -0.61 1.46
N GLY A 64 -7.60 -0.98 0.52
CA GLY A 64 -7.94 -1.79 -0.67
C GLY A 64 -7.89 -3.30 -0.43
N GLY A 65 -7.39 -3.75 0.74
CA GLY A 65 -7.36 -5.17 1.12
C GLY A 65 -6.46 -6.05 0.25
N VAL A 66 -5.38 -5.46 -0.28
CA VAL A 66 -4.32 -6.13 -1.03
C VAL A 66 -3.07 -6.25 -0.16
N ASP A 67 -2.30 -7.32 -0.34
CA ASP A 67 -1.05 -7.46 0.39
C ASP A 67 0.10 -6.75 -0.35
N LEU A 68 1.01 -6.11 0.39
CA LEU A 68 2.11 -5.35 -0.18
C LEU A 68 3.39 -6.18 -0.21
N LEU A 69 3.99 -6.30 -1.39
CA LEU A 69 5.27 -6.97 -1.61
C LEU A 69 6.31 -5.96 -2.10
N LEU A 70 7.46 -5.91 -1.44
CA LEU A 70 8.59 -5.07 -1.85
C LEU A 70 9.60 -5.95 -2.58
N VAL A 71 9.92 -5.59 -3.82
CA VAL A 71 10.87 -6.35 -4.65
C VAL A 71 12.15 -5.55 -4.86
N ASP A 72 13.26 -6.06 -4.31
CA ASP A 72 14.59 -5.49 -4.49
C ASP A 72 15.18 -5.96 -5.84
N LYS A 73 15.48 -4.99 -6.72
CA LYS A 73 16.11 -5.20 -8.03
C LYS A 73 17.40 -4.39 -8.16
N GLY A 74 18.12 -4.22 -7.04
CA GLY A 74 19.39 -3.49 -6.99
C GLY A 74 19.24 -2.11 -6.35
N MET A 75 18.55 -2.05 -5.20
CA MET A 75 18.46 -0.83 -4.40
C MET A 75 19.84 -0.30 -4.02
N ASP A 76 20.03 1.01 -4.18
CA ASP A 76 21.22 1.70 -3.69
C ASP A 76 20.96 2.45 -2.36
N GLY A 77 22.05 2.91 -1.72
CA GLY A 77 22.12 3.35 -0.32
C GLY A 77 20.84 3.99 0.24
N ARG A 78 20.47 5.19 -0.24
CA ARG A 78 19.34 5.95 0.32
C ARG A 78 17.98 5.30 0.04
N THR A 79 17.83 4.72 -1.15
CA THR A 79 16.61 4.03 -1.59
C THR A 79 16.37 2.76 -0.78
N GLY A 80 17.43 2.00 -0.54
CA GLY A 80 17.42 0.79 0.29
C GLY A 80 17.13 1.08 1.76
N GLU A 81 17.69 2.16 2.32
CA GLU A 81 17.36 2.57 3.68
C GLU A 81 15.88 2.94 3.84
N LEU A 82 15.31 3.69 2.89
CA LEU A 82 13.90 4.04 2.87
C LEU A 82 13.01 2.79 2.80
N ALA A 83 13.33 1.85 1.90
CA ALA A 83 12.59 0.61 1.77
C ALA A 83 12.66 -0.26 3.04
N ARG A 84 13.86 -0.42 3.64
CA ARG A 84 14.04 -1.18 4.89
C ARG A 84 13.34 -0.55 6.07
N ARG A 85 13.34 0.79 6.17
CA ARG A 85 12.61 1.51 7.21
C ARG A 85 11.11 1.28 7.06
N PHE A 86 10.59 1.44 5.84
CA PHE A 86 9.19 1.22 5.55
C PHE A 86 8.76 -0.24 5.82
N ALA A 87 9.60 -1.21 5.45
CA ALA A 87 9.38 -2.63 5.71
C ALA A 87 9.27 -2.93 7.21
N ARG A 88 10.16 -2.36 8.03
CA ARG A 88 10.07 -2.47 9.50
C ARG A 88 8.80 -1.85 10.07
N ASP A 89 8.47 -0.62 9.65
CA ASP A 89 7.34 0.13 10.20
C ASP A 89 5.98 -0.51 9.85
N ASN A 90 5.92 -1.26 8.74
CA ASN A 90 4.67 -1.86 8.24
C ASN A 90 4.68 -3.40 8.27
N LYS A 91 5.70 -4.04 8.88
CA LYS A 91 5.88 -5.50 8.93
C LYS A 91 5.81 -6.18 7.56
N CYS A 92 6.35 -5.53 6.53
CA CYS A 92 6.45 -6.12 5.20
C CYS A 92 7.81 -6.78 5.02
N THR A 93 7.86 -7.90 4.30
CA THR A 93 9.10 -8.56 3.92
C THR A 93 9.57 -8.01 2.58
N ILE A 94 10.88 -7.74 2.46
CA ILE A 94 11.53 -7.40 1.19
C ILE A 94 12.00 -8.70 0.57
N TYR A 95 11.58 -8.95 -0.66
CA TYR A 95 11.96 -10.11 -1.46
C TYR A 95 12.88 -9.66 -2.58
N THR A 96 13.85 -10.49 -2.95
CA THR A 96 14.59 -10.26 -4.20
C THR A 96 13.82 -10.88 -5.36
N MET A 97 14.00 -10.39 -6.59
CA MET A 97 13.40 -11.03 -7.78
C MET A 97 13.71 -12.53 -7.87
N ASP A 98 14.89 -12.96 -7.43
CA ASP A 98 15.27 -14.37 -7.36
C ASP A 98 14.44 -15.19 -6.35
N ASP A 99 13.99 -14.60 -5.24
CA ASP A 99 13.17 -15.29 -4.23
C ASP A 99 11.76 -15.54 -4.74
N ILE A 100 11.20 -14.59 -5.49
CA ILE A 100 9.85 -14.69 -6.07
C ILE A 100 9.80 -15.77 -7.16
N ILE A 101 10.89 -15.91 -7.93
CA ILE A 101 11.00 -16.90 -9.00
C ILE A 101 11.34 -18.29 -8.43
N ARG A 102 12.14 -18.38 -7.36
CA ARG A 102 12.53 -19.66 -6.74
C ARG A 102 11.48 -20.26 -5.82
N ASP A 103 10.74 -19.44 -5.08
CA ASP A 103 9.77 -19.94 -4.09
C ASP A 103 8.46 -19.15 -4.12
N PRO A 104 7.55 -19.46 -5.07
CA PRO A 104 6.23 -18.83 -5.12
C PRO A 104 5.37 -19.17 -3.89
N ALA A 105 5.74 -20.17 -3.07
CA ALA A 105 5.02 -20.52 -1.86
C ALA A 105 5.28 -19.53 -0.70
N ALA A 106 6.38 -18.75 -0.74
CA ALA A 106 6.65 -17.71 0.25
C ALA A 106 5.65 -16.54 0.19
N ILE A 107 4.88 -16.46 -0.90
CA ILE A 107 3.85 -15.46 -1.16
C ILE A 107 2.43 -16.06 -0.96
N MET A 108 2.32 -17.35 -0.61
CA MET A 108 1.04 -18.07 -0.49
C MET A 108 0.44 -18.02 0.92
#